data_AF-A0A2I1BT99-F1
#
_entry.id   AF-A0A2I1BT99-F1
#
_cell.length_a   1.000
_cell.length_b   1.000
_cell.length_c   1.000
_cell.angle_alpha   90.00
_cell.angle_beta   90.00
_cell.angle_gamma   90.00
#
_symmetry.space_group_name_H-M   'P 1'
#
loop_
_entity.id
_entity.type
_entity.pdbx_description
1 polymer ?
#
loop_
_entity_poly.entity_id
_entity_poly.type
_entity_poly.pdbx_seq_one_letter_code
_entity_poly.pdbx_strand_id
1 'polypeptide(L)'
;MLRAVGVSTEKLKFVLGSSYQRSPDYILDMYRLGSLISEHDAKRAGAEIVNRTDNAPLSGLLYSVLQVLYEQYLDVDVQFGGLDQRKLFIAAKEWSPKLGYKQRAHIMNPMVPGLHGGKMSSSEPAKEVVSKKIDNAIAIPQAVEVNEGLAFAEHVLLPASSSRGTSKIPHRPGTRWFWSLWFIPRLTRCTMITRNDVLTLPASQTSRR
;
A
#
# COMPACT_ATOMS: atom_id res chain seq x y z
N MET A 1 -4.13 15.76 -5.29
CA MET A 1 -3.17 14.66 -5.55
C MET A 1 -3.43 13.93 -6.87
N LEU A 2 -4.62 13.34 -7.12
CA LEU A 2 -4.88 12.59 -8.37
C LEU A 2 -4.70 13.42 -9.66
N ARG A 3 -5.17 14.68 -9.67
CA ARG A 3 -4.89 15.64 -10.76
C ARG A 3 -3.39 15.86 -11.00
N ALA A 4 -2.58 15.86 -9.93
CA ALA A 4 -1.15 16.05 -10.02
C ALA A 4 -0.41 14.83 -10.59
N VAL A 5 -1.02 13.64 -10.55
CA VAL A 5 -0.49 12.39 -11.16
C VAL A 5 -0.91 12.25 -12.64
N GLY A 6 -1.83 13.09 -13.11
CA GLY A 6 -2.28 13.10 -14.50
C GLY A 6 -3.36 12.06 -14.82
N VAL A 7 -4.05 11.54 -13.81
CA VAL A 7 -5.14 10.56 -14.01
C VAL A 7 -6.45 11.28 -14.34
N SER A 8 -7.17 10.81 -15.37
CA SER A 8 -8.50 11.33 -15.71
C SER A 8 -9.48 11.09 -14.56
N THR A 9 -10.18 12.14 -14.15
CA THR A 9 -11.16 12.10 -13.04
C THR A 9 -12.60 11.97 -13.51
N GLU A 10 -12.85 11.82 -14.82
CA GLU A 10 -14.21 11.81 -15.38
C GLU A 10 -15.06 10.64 -14.87
N LYS A 11 -14.44 9.48 -14.63
CA LYS A 11 -15.10 8.28 -14.12
C LYS A 11 -15.04 8.16 -12.58
N LEU A 12 -14.45 9.14 -11.90
CA LEU A 12 -14.27 9.10 -10.45
C LEU A 12 -15.48 9.74 -9.75
N LYS A 13 -16.20 8.94 -8.96
CA LYS A 13 -17.32 9.41 -8.15
C LYS A 13 -16.93 9.44 -6.68
N PHE A 14 -17.07 10.60 -6.04
CA PHE A 14 -16.96 10.71 -4.60
C PHE A 14 -18.34 10.55 -3.97
N VAL A 15 -18.48 9.60 -3.05
CA VAL A 15 -19.72 9.35 -2.32
C VAL A 15 -19.44 9.52 -0.83
N LEU A 16 -20.24 10.36 -0.18
CA LEU A 16 -20.13 10.58 1.26
C LEU A 16 -20.90 9.50 2.02
N GLY A 17 -20.27 8.83 2.97
CA GLY A 17 -20.92 7.75 3.73
C GLY A 17 -22.25 8.17 4.38
N SER A 18 -22.33 9.39 4.90
CA SER A 18 -23.54 9.92 5.53
C SER A 18 -24.74 10.05 4.59
N SER A 19 -24.56 9.96 3.27
CA SER A 19 -25.66 10.06 2.30
C SER A 19 -26.54 8.80 2.27
N TYR A 20 -25.99 7.62 2.57
CA TYR A 20 -26.71 6.35 2.49
C TYR A 20 -26.72 5.55 3.80
N GLN A 21 -25.70 5.73 4.66
CA GLN A 21 -25.57 4.98 5.92
C GLN A 21 -26.69 5.28 6.94
N ARG A 22 -27.43 6.37 6.75
CA ARG A 22 -28.58 6.76 7.57
C ARG A 22 -29.92 6.29 7.01
N SER A 23 -29.91 5.63 5.85
CA SER A 23 -31.14 5.12 5.26
C SER A 23 -31.73 4.01 6.14
N PRO A 24 -33.06 3.90 6.22
CA PRO A 24 -33.73 2.85 6.99
C PRO A 24 -33.29 1.45 6.56
N ASP A 25 -33.12 1.23 5.25
CA ASP A 25 -32.70 -0.06 4.69
C ASP A 25 -31.30 -0.44 5.18
N TYR A 26 -30.35 0.50 5.11
CA TYR A 26 -28.97 0.26 5.54
C TYR A 26 -28.90 -0.06 7.04
N ILE A 27 -29.67 0.66 7.86
CA ILE A 27 -29.74 0.43 9.30
C ILE A 27 -30.38 -0.94 9.59
N LEU A 28 -31.42 -1.32 8.85
CA LEU A 28 -32.07 -2.61 9.02
C LEU A 28 -31.13 -3.76 8.65
N ASP A 29 -30.37 -3.63 7.56
CA ASP A 29 -29.39 -4.65 7.15
C ASP A 29 -28.19 -4.70 8.10
N MET A 30 -27.80 -3.59 8.71
CA MET A 30 -26.83 -3.58 9.82
C MET A 30 -27.34 -4.43 11.00
N TYR A 31 -28.61 -4.26 11.41
CA TYR A 31 -29.19 -5.08 12.48
C TYR A 31 -29.33 -6.55 12.09
N ARG A 32 -29.78 -6.84 10.86
CA ARG A 32 -29.85 -8.21 10.33
C ARG A 32 -28.48 -8.87 10.36
N LEU A 33 -27.45 -8.20 9.83
CA LEU A 33 -26.11 -8.75 9.83
C LEU A 33 -25.59 -8.95 11.26
N GLY A 34 -25.82 -7.98 12.14
CA GLY A 34 -25.49 -8.07 13.57
C GLY A 34 -26.15 -9.25 14.28
N SER A 35 -27.34 -9.69 13.83
CA SER A 35 -28.01 -10.88 14.37
C SER A 35 -27.46 -12.21 13.83
N LEU A 36 -26.71 -12.18 12.72
CA LEU A 36 -26.20 -13.37 12.02
C LEU A 36 -24.72 -13.67 12.30
N ILE A 37 -24.01 -12.73 12.92
CA ILE A 37 -22.57 -12.83 13.21
C ILE A 37 -22.32 -12.87 14.71
N SER A 38 -21.21 -13.49 15.11
CA SER A 38 -20.77 -13.48 16.50
C SER A 38 -19.89 -12.26 16.81
N GLU A 39 -19.84 -11.86 18.08
CA GLU A 39 -18.90 -10.84 18.55
C GLU A 39 -17.45 -11.21 18.22
N HIS A 40 -17.10 -12.48 18.38
CA HIS A 40 -15.78 -13.02 18.10
C HIS A 40 -15.37 -12.79 16.64
N ASP A 41 -16.28 -13.06 15.70
CA ASP A 41 -16.00 -12.89 14.27
C ASP A 41 -15.90 -11.41 13.89
N ALA A 42 -16.76 -10.56 14.45
CA ALA A 42 -16.67 -9.11 14.28
C ALA A 42 -15.33 -8.55 14.77
N LYS A 43 -14.86 -9.02 15.94
CA LYS A 43 -13.57 -8.64 16.52
C LYS A 43 -12.40 -9.16 15.69
N ARG A 44 -12.49 -10.38 15.17
CA ARG A 44 -11.47 -10.98 14.30
C ARG A 44 -11.35 -10.24 12.97
N ALA A 45 -12.47 -9.83 12.39
CA ALA A 45 -12.50 -9.09 11.11
C ALA A 45 -11.85 -7.70 11.24
N GLY A 46 -12.15 -6.97 12.33
CA GLY A 46 -11.61 -5.63 12.59
C GLY A 46 -10.22 -5.60 13.24
N ALA A 47 -9.63 -6.76 13.49
CA ALA A 47 -8.46 -6.96 14.36
C ALA A 47 -7.18 -6.18 13.96
N GLU A 48 -7.04 -5.81 12.69
CA GLU A 48 -5.89 -5.10 12.13
C GLU A 48 -6.20 -3.65 11.74
N ILE A 49 -7.49 -3.30 11.69
CA ILE A 49 -7.98 -1.99 11.21
C ILE A 49 -8.39 -1.11 12.38
N VAL A 50 -8.99 -1.71 13.41
CA VAL A 50 -9.45 -1.00 14.61
C VAL A 50 -8.37 -1.07 15.68
N ASN A 51 -8.08 0.09 16.28
CA ASN A 51 -7.16 0.17 17.41
C ASN A 51 -7.65 -0.72 18.56
N ARG A 52 -6.81 -1.66 18.98
CA ARG A 52 -7.11 -2.54 20.10
C ARG A 52 -6.87 -1.80 21.40
N THR A 53 -7.92 -1.59 22.16
CA THR A 53 -7.87 -1.19 23.56
C THR A 53 -8.59 -2.23 24.40
N ASP A 54 -8.17 -2.43 25.65
CA ASP A 54 -8.75 -3.45 26.53
C ASP A 54 -10.24 -3.19 26.79
N ASN A 55 -10.66 -1.93 26.78
CA ASN A 55 -12.05 -1.48 26.81
C ASN A 55 -12.44 -0.80 25.48
N ALA A 56 -12.43 -1.56 24.40
CA ALA A 56 -12.82 -1.03 23.08
C ALA A 56 -14.32 -0.73 23.03
N PRO A 57 -14.74 0.42 22.47
CA PRO A 57 -16.14 0.74 22.28
C PRO A 57 -16.80 -0.22 21.27
N LEU A 58 -18.11 -0.43 21.40
CA LEU A 58 -18.93 -1.24 20.47
C LEU A 58 -18.79 -0.78 19.01
N SER A 59 -18.51 0.51 18.80
CA SER A 59 -18.25 1.09 17.48
C SER A 59 -17.14 0.36 16.71
N GLY A 60 -16.15 -0.22 17.40
CA GLY A 60 -15.09 -1.01 16.77
C GLY A 60 -15.60 -2.32 16.15
N LEU A 61 -16.58 -2.96 16.77
CA LEU A 61 -17.21 -4.17 16.23
C LEU A 61 -18.15 -3.83 15.07
N LEU A 62 -18.91 -2.74 15.21
CA LEU A 62 -19.81 -2.25 14.17
C LEU A 62 -19.06 -1.81 12.91
N TYR A 63 -17.82 -1.34 13.04
CA TYR A 63 -17.00 -0.95 11.90
C TYR A 63 -16.88 -2.06 10.84
N SER A 64 -16.64 -3.30 11.28
CA SER A 64 -16.56 -4.47 10.41
C SER A 64 -17.87 -4.70 9.65
N VAL A 65 -19.00 -4.59 10.35
CA VAL A 65 -20.35 -4.78 9.79
C VAL A 65 -20.65 -3.72 8.73
N LEU A 66 -20.39 -2.46 9.06
CA LEU A 66 -20.63 -1.33 8.17
C LEU A 66 -19.81 -1.44 6.89
N GLN A 67 -18.53 -1.83 7.00
CA GLN A 67 -17.66 -1.89 5.84
C GLN A 67 -18.03 -3.01 4.86
N VAL A 68 -18.59 -4.12 5.36
CA VAL A 68 -19.15 -5.18 4.49
C VAL A 68 -20.38 -4.68 3.73
N LEU A 69 -21.27 -3.94 4.39
CA LEU A 69 -22.48 -3.41 3.74
C LEU A 69 -22.18 -2.35 2.67
N TYR A 70 -21.05 -1.64 2.76
CA TYR A 70 -20.64 -0.69 1.71
C TYR A 70 -20.57 -1.30 0.33
N GLU A 71 -20.11 -2.56 0.21
CA GLU A 71 -20.00 -3.25 -1.07
C GLU A 71 -21.36 -3.35 -1.79
N GLN A 72 -22.42 -3.59 -1.02
CA GLN A 72 -23.77 -3.71 -1.55
C GLN A 72 -24.37 -2.34 -1.87
N TYR A 73 -24.28 -1.39 -0.94
CA TYR A 73 -24.94 -0.09 -1.06
C TYR A 73 -24.25 0.89 -2.02
N LEU A 74 -22.97 0.68 -2.31
CA LEU A 74 -22.28 1.38 -3.39
C LEU A 74 -22.39 0.67 -4.75
N ASP A 75 -23.01 -0.51 -4.78
CA ASP A 75 -23.11 -1.41 -5.94
C ASP A 75 -21.80 -1.55 -6.71
N VAL A 76 -20.74 -1.93 -6.00
CA VAL A 76 -19.41 -2.14 -6.59
C VAL A 76 -19.23 -3.62 -6.90
N ASP A 77 -18.50 -3.95 -7.98
CA ASP A 77 -18.16 -5.35 -8.27
C ASP A 77 -16.84 -5.78 -7.62
N VAL A 78 -15.96 -4.80 -7.36
CA VAL A 78 -14.63 -5.00 -6.82
C VAL A 78 -14.33 -3.98 -5.73
N GLN A 79 -13.79 -4.44 -4.61
CA GLN A 79 -13.22 -3.58 -3.58
C GLN A 79 -11.69 -3.65 -3.62
N PHE A 80 -11.05 -2.49 -3.56
CA PHE A 80 -9.60 -2.36 -3.50
C PHE A 80 -9.18 -1.85 -2.13
N GLY A 81 -8.15 -2.46 -1.55
CA GLY A 81 -7.60 -2.05 -0.25
C GLY A 81 -6.21 -2.61 0.02
N GLY A 82 -5.70 -2.43 1.23
CA GLY A 82 -4.39 -2.97 1.64
C GLY A 82 -4.48 -4.44 2.08
N LEU A 83 -3.31 -5.10 2.20
CA LEU A 83 -3.22 -6.46 2.76
C LEU A 83 -3.67 -6.54 4.23
N ASP A 84 -3.57 -5.44 4.97
CA ASP A 84 -4.07 -5.27 6.34
C ASP A 84 -5.60 -5.40 6.46
N GLN A 85 -6.31 -5.25 5.34
CA GLN A 85 -7.77 -5.42 5.28
C GLN A 85 -8.20 -6.84 4.89
N ARG A 86 -7.25 -7.79 4.74
CA ARG A 86 -7.53 -9.16 4.31
C ARG A 86 -8.61 -9.85 5.15
N LYS A 87 -8.54 -9.73 6.48
CA LYS A 87 -9.49 -10.38 7.40
C LYS A 87 -10.92 -9.87 7.18
N LEU A 88 -11.04 -8.58 6.89
CA LEU A 88 -12.31 -7.97 6.60
C LEU A 88 -12.87 -8.43 5.25
N PHE A 89 -12.04 -8.54 4.21
CA PHE A 89 -12.48 -9.06 2.91
C PHE A 89 -12.94 -10.52 2.99
N ILE A 90 -12.28 -11.34 3.80
CA ILE A 90 -12.74 -12.71 4.07
C ILE A 90 -14.11 -12.69 4.76
N ALA A 91 -14.30 -11.82 5.76
CA ALA A 91 -15.58 -11.66 6.43
C ALA A 91 -16.67 -11.18 5.46
N ALA A 92 -16.38 -10.23 4.57
CA ALA A 92 -17.31 -9.75 3.56
C ALA A 92 -17.80 -10.88 2.64
N LYS A 93 -16.88 -11.76 2.22
CA LYS A 93 -17.20 -12.92 1.38
C LYS A 93 -18.08 -13.95 2.10
N GLU A 94 -17.88 -14.14 3.40
CA GLU A 94 -18.67 -15.08 4.20
C GLU A 94 -20.05 -14.50 4.57
N TRP A 95 -20.12 -13.21 4.86
CA TRP A 95 -21.29 -12.56 5.44
C TRP A 95 -22.27 -12.05 4.38
N SER A 96 -21.80 -11.57 3.23
CA SER A 96 -22.66 -11.05 2.16
C SER A 96 -23.70 -12.08 1.67
N PRO A 97 -23.35 -13.37 1.46
CA PRO A 97 -24.33 -14.39 1.10
C PRO A 97 -25.40 -14.64 2.19
N LYS A 98 -25.08 -14.43 3.47
CA LYS A 98 -26.05 -14.59 4.57
C LYS A 98 -27.19 -13.58 4.50
N LEU A 99 -26.96 -12.43 3.86
CA LEU A 99 -27.97 -11.39 3.57
C LEU A 99 -28.58 -11.54 2.17
N GLY A 100 -28.17 -12.54 1.39
CA GLY A 100 -28.62 -12.73 0.01
C GLY A 100 -27.94 -11.81 -1.01
N TYR A 101 -26.80 -11.21 -0.68
CA TYR A 101 -26.06 -10.34 -1.60
C TYR A 101 -25.00 -11.10 -2.41
N LYS A 102 -24.65 -10.56 -3.59
CA LYS A 102 -23.54 -11.09 -4.41
C LYS A 102 -22.21 -11.03 -3.64
N GLN A 103 -21.35 -12.02 -3.82
CA GLN A 103 -19.96 -11.88 -3.39
C GLN A 103 -19.22 -10.91 -4.32
N ARG A 104 -18.35 -10.06 -3.77
CA ARG A 104 -17.50 -9.15 -4.56
C ARG A 104 -16.09 -9.68 -4.66
N ALA A 105 -15.36 -9.18 -5.66
CA ALA A 105 -13.93 -9.45 -5.77
C ALA A 105 -13.13 -8.46 -4.91
N HIS A 106 -12.05 -8.95 -4.29
CA HIS A 106 -11.18 -8.12 -3.45
C HIS A 106 -9.77 -8.10 -4.02
N ILE A 107 -9.24 -6.90 -4.29
CA ILE A 107 -7.88 -6.68 -4.75
C ILE A 107 -7.08 -6.02 -3.62
N MET A 108 -5.95 -6.62 -3.25
CA MET A 108 -5.12 -6.17 -2.13
C MET A 108 -3.78 -5.65 -2.60
N ASN A 109 -3.41 -4.45 -2.16
CA ASN A 109 -2.08 -3.87 -2.36
C ASN A 109 -1.10 -4.35 -1.27
N PRO A 110 0.17 -4.66 -1.61
CA PRO A 110 1.19 -4.95 -0.62
C PRO A 110 1.41 -3.78 0.35
N MET A 111 1.92 -4.10 1.55
CA MET A 111 2.27 -3.09 2.54
C MET A 111 3.55 -2.39 2.10
N VAL A 112 3.43 -1.13 1.70
CA VAL A 112 4.57 -0.30 1.33
C VAL A 112 5.16 0.30 2.62
N PRO A 113 6.47 0.11 2.90
CA PRO A 113 7.10 0.70 4.07
C PRO A 113 7.08 2.23 3.98
N GLY A 114 6.92 2.90 5.12
CA GLY A 114 7.04 4.35 5.19
C GLY A 114 8.49 4.80 4.97
N LEU A 115 8.69 6.08 4.65
CA LEU A 115 10.01 6.70 4.38
C LEU A 115 10.98 6.76 5.59
N HIS A 116 10.61 6.19 6.73
CA HIS A 116 11.40 6.20 7.97
C HIS A 116 11.38 4.84 8.72
N GLY A 117 11.31 3.70 8.03
CA GLY A 117 11.63 2.39 8.64
C GLY A 117 10.53 1.71 9.44
N GLY A 118 9.27 2.11 9.27
CA GLY A 118 8.15 1.57 10.05
C GLY A 118 6.83 1.51 9.32
N LYS A 119 5.81 1.02 10.04
CA LYS A 119 4.40 1.20 9.64
C LYS A 119 4.15 2.69 9.46
N MET A 120 3.58 3.09 8.32
CA MET A 120 3.17 4.47 8.07
C MET A 120 2.32 4.96 9.25
N SER A 121 2.86 5.89 10.03
CA SER A 121 2.19 6.47 11.20
C SER A 121 2.01 7.96 10.98
N SER A 122 0.80 8.46 11.25
CA SER A 122 0.45 9.88 11.08
C SER A 122 1.06 10.79 12.15
N SER A 123 1.86 10.26 13.07
CA SER A 123 2.33 10.95 14.27
C SER A 123 3.57 11.84 14.07
N GLU A 124 4.18 11.86 12.88
CA GLU A 124 5.36 12.69 12.63
C GLU A 124 4.98 14.09 12.14
N PRO A 125 5.51 15.17 12.75
CA PRO A 125 5.21 16.52 12.34
C PRO A 125 5.64 16.77 10.89
N ALA A 126 4.70 17.22 10.06
CA ALA A 126 4.88 17.49 8.64
C ALA A 126 5.68 18.77 8.32
N LYS A 127 6.33 19.39 9.32
CA LYS A 127 6.98 20.71 9.18
C LYS A 127 8.38 20.66 8.57
N GLU A 128 8.96 19.47 8.40
CA GLU A 128 10.29 19.34 7.81
C GLU A 128 10.24 19.32 6.28
N VAL A 129 11.16 20.06 5.67
CA VAL A 129 11.37 20.14 4.22
C VAL A 129 11.57 18.72 3.67
N VAL A 130 10.86 18.38 2.58
CA VAL A 130 10.87 17.06 1.94
C VAL A 130 12.29 16.51 1.72
N SER A 131 13.26 17.38 1.43
CA SER A 131 14.66 16.99 1.28
C SER A 131 15.24 16.32 2.53
N LYS A 132 14.98 16.84 3.72
CA LYS A 132 15.49 16.28 4.98
C LYS A 132 14.92 14.90 5.28
N LYS A 133 13.64 14.67 4.93
CA LYS A 133 12.99 13.36 5.09
C LYS A 133 13.53 12.32 4.11
N ILE A 134 13.92 12.75 2.91
CA ILE A 134 14.57 11.87 1.93
C ILE A 134 16.00 11.56 2.39
N ASP A 135 16.74 12.53 2.92
CA ASP A 135 18.11 12.33 3.43
C ASP A 135 18.13 11.37 4.63
N ASN A 136 17.07 11.36 5.44
CA ASN A 136 16.90 10.48 6.59
C ASN A 136 16.30 9.10 6.23
N ALA A 137 15.92 8.88 4.97
CA ALA A 137 15.29 7.63 4.56
C ALA A 137 16.30 6.48 4.59
N ILE A 138 15.86 5.31 5.05
CA ILE A 138 16.76 4.15 5.18
C ILE A 138 16.97 3.54 3.79
N ALA A 139 18.18 3.74 3.27
CA ALA A 139 18.62 3.21 1.98
C ALA A 139 19.86 2.32 2.16
N ILE A 140 19.66 1.13 2.71
CA ILE A 140 20.76 0.15 2.86
C ILE A 140 21.10 -0.43 1.47
N PRO A 141 22.38 -0.41 1.05
CA PRO A 141 22.83 -1.07 -0.19
C PRO A 141 22.51 -2.58 -0.15
N GLN A 142 22.11 -3.16 -1.29
CA GLN A 142 21.78 -4.60 -1.46
C GLN A 142 20.54 -5.14 -0.72
N ALA A 143 19.96 -4.42 0.23
CA ALA A 143 18.74 -4.82 0.94
C ALA A 143 17.47 -4.38 0.21
N VAL A 144 17.14 -5.03 -0.91
CA VAL A 144 16.00 -4.64 -1.78
C VAL A 144 14.66 -4.62 -1.03
N GLU A 145 14.44 -5.57 -0.12
CA GLU A 145 13.17 -5.74 0.59
C GLU A 145 12.94 -4.70 1.69
N VAL A 146 14.01 -4.05 2.18
CA VAL A 146 13.96 -3.08 3.29
C VAL A 146 14.25 -1.65 2.80
N ASN A 147 14.47 -1.47 1.50
CA ASN A 147 14.85 -0.17 0.95
C ASN A 147 13.62 0.67 0.60
N GLU A 148 13.37 1.68 1.43
CA GLU A 148 12.19 2.53 1.37
C GLU A 148 12.17 3.43 0.14
N GLY A 149 13.34 3.93 -0.25
CA GLY A 149 13.51 4.72 -1.46
C GLY A 149 13.16 3.91 -2.72
N LEU A 150 13.54 2.64 -2.76
CA LEU A 150 13.17 1.73 -3.84
C LEU A 150 11.68 1.42 -3.85
N ALA A 151 11.09 1.11 -2.69
CA ALA A 151 9.66 0.82 -2.59
C ALA A 151 8.80 2.02 -3.02
N PHE A 152 9.18 3.24 -2.63
CA PHE A 152 8.52 4.46 -3.06
C PHE A 152 8.70 4.71 -4.57
N ALA A 153 9.89 4.46 -5.11
CA ALA A 153 10.14 4.58 -6.54
C ALA A 153 9.29 3.60 -7.35
N GLU A 154 9.23 2.34 -6.93
CA GLU A 154 8.52 1.26 -7.62
C GLU A 154 7.00 1.44 -7.59
N HIS A 155 6.42 1.78 -6.43
CA HIS A 155 4.97 1.86 -6.27
C HIS A 155 4.37 3.23 -6.60
N VAL A 156 5.16 4.32 -6.58
CA VAL A 156 4.64 5.69 -6.79
C VAL A 156 5.26 6.38 -7.99
N LEU A 157 6.60 6.48 -8.06
CA LEU A 157 7.26 7.30 -9.08
C LEU A 157 7.23 6.66 -10.48
N LEU A 158 7.50 5.35 -10.58
CA LEU A 158 7.48 4.64 -11.86
C LEU A 158 6.08 4.61 -12.49
N PRO A 159 4.99 4.26 -11.76
CA PRO A 159 3.65 4.32 -12.33
C PRO A 159 3.24 5.75 -12.72
N ALA A 160 3.59 6.75 -11.90
CA ALA A 160 3.25 8.16 -12.14
C ALA A 160 4.03 8.80 -13.31
N SER A 161 5.23 8.30 -13.63
CA SER A 161 6.00 8.74 -14.79
C SER A 161 5.50 8.09 -16.08
N SER A 162 5.10 6.82 -16.01
CA SER A 162 4.45 6.11 -17.11
C SER A 162 3.13 6.76 -17.50
N SER A 163 2.29 7.16 -16.52
CA SER A 163 1.00 7.81 -16.78
C SER A 163 1.13 9.22 -17.40
N ARG A 164 2.24 9.91 -17.18
CA ARG A 164 2.49 11.26 -17.74
C ARG A 164 3.15 11.26 -19.12
N GLY A 165 3.49 10.10 -19.67
CA GLY A 165 4.22 10.00 -20.94
C GLY A 165 5.64 10.55 -20.90
N THR A 166 6.15 10.94 -19.72
CA THR A 166 7.52 11.44 -19.54
C THR A 166 8.45 10.27 -19.23
N SER A 167 8.71 9.42 -20.21
CA SER A 167 9.69 8.33 -20.12
C SER A 167 11.16 8.82 -20.21
N LYS A 168 11.40 10.12 -20.01
CA LYS A 168 12.73 10.73 -20.05
C LYS A 168 13.15 11.15 -18.63
N ILE A 169 13.83 10.25 -17.94
CA ILE A 169 14.65 10.59 -16.77
C ILE A 169 15.82 11.47 -17.28
N PRO A 170 16.14 12.61 -16.65
CA PRO A 170 17.21 13.50 -17.13
C PRO A 170 18.55 12.76 -17.22
N HIS A 171 19.16 12.82 -18.40
CA HIS A 171 20.42 12.16 -18.73
C HIS A 171 21.59 12.91 -18.07
N ARG A 172 22.25 12.30 -17.07
CA ARG A 172 23.62 12.69 -16.70
C ARG A 172 24.60 11.94 -17.62
N PRO A 173 25.67 12.55 -18.12
CA PRO A 173 26.68 11.84 -18.90
C PRO A 173 27.33 10.77 -18.01
N GLY A 174 27.22 9.49 -18.40
CA GLY A 174 27.89 8.36 -17.71
C GLY A 174 26.98 7.36 -16.97
N THR A 175 25.66 7.58 -16.88
CA THR A 175 24.72 6.59 -16.31
C THR A 175 23.95 5.84 -17.41
N ARG A 176 23.97 4.51 -17.34
CA ARG A 176 23.26 3.60 -18.25
C ARG A 176 21.91 3.25 -17.62
N TRP A 177 20.81 3.77 -18.16
CA TRP A 177 19.46 3.46 -17.66
C TRP A 177 18.87 2.27 -18.42
N PHE A 178 18.30 1.31 -17.68
CA PHE A 178 17.69 0.10 -18.23
C PHE A 178 16.20 0.03 -17.86
N TRP A 179 15.38 -0.28 -18.86
CA TRP A 179 13.93 -0.07 -18.91
C TRP A 179 13.07 -1.13 -18.22
N SER A 180 13.66 -2.18 -17.62
CA SER A 180 12.87 -3.28 -17.05
C SER A 180 12.74 -3.17 -15.53
N LEU A 181 11.49 -3.19 -15.05
CA LEU A 181 11.09 -3.36 -13.64
C LEU A 181 11.85 -4.51 -12.94
N TRP A 182 12.23 -5.55 -13.68
CA TRP A 182 12.99 -6.70 -13.20
C TRP A 182 14.48 -6.45 -12.90
N PHE A 183 15.05 -5.31 -13.30
CA PHE A 183 16.50 -5.05 -13.17
C PHE A 183 16.86 -4.11 -12.01
N ILE A 184 15.91 -3.33 -11.47
CA ILE A 184 16.19 -2.41 -10.36
C ILE A 184 16.63 -3.18 -9.09
N PRO A 185 15.97 -4.30 -8.70
CA PRO A 185 16.48 -5.20 -7.65
C PRO A 185 17.85 -5.82 -7.96
N ARG A 186 18.16 -6.00 -9.25
CA ARG A 186 19.38 -6.65 -9.72
C ARG A 186 20.58 -5.70 -9.69
N LEU A 187 20.35 -4.41 -9.93
CA LEU A 187 21.33 -3.33 -9.82
C LEU A 187 21.69 -3.02 -8.38
N THR A 188 20.78 -3.15 -7.42
CA THR A 188 21.12 -3.00 -6.01
C THR A 188 21.85 -4.22 -5.45
N ARG A 189 21.68 -5.43 -6.02
CA ARG A 189 22.53 -6.61 -5.73
C ARG A 189 23.93 -6.52 -6.34
N CYS A 190 24.06 -5.93 -7.51
CA CYS A 190 25.37 -5.61 -8.07
C CYS A 190 25.94 -4.40 -7.34
N THR A 191 26.95 -4.64 -6.50
CA THR A 191 27.81 -3.62 -5.90
C THR A 191 28.02 -2.42 -6.83
N MET A 192 27.85 -1.22 -6.28
CA MET A 192 28.42 -0.01 -6.85
C MET A 192 29.91 -0.27 -7.13
N ILE A 193 30.26 -0.54 -8.38
CA ILE A 193 31.63 -0.30 -8.83
C ILE A 193 31.67 1.21 -9.11
N THR A 194 31.89 1.99 -8.04
CA THR A 194 32.29 3.38 -8.17
C THR A 194 33.64 3.40 -8.88
N ARG A 195 33.71 4.19 -9.94
CA ARG A 195 34.80 4.24 -10.93
C ARG A 195 36.14 4.79 -10.40
N ASN A 196 36.37 4.79 -9.08
CA ASN A 196 37.54 5.38 -8.44
C ASN A 196 38.35 4.44 -7.53
N ASP A 197 37.98 3.17 -7.37
CA ASP A 197 38.85 2.21 -6.69
C ASP A 197 39.85 1.59 -7.69
N VAL A 198 40.84 2.38 -8.09
CA VAL A 198 42.15 1.85 -8.50
C VAL A 198 42.88 1.46 -7.21
N LEU A 199 42.42 0.40 -6.57
CA LEU A 199 43.23 -0.33 -5.59
C LEU A 199 44.05 -1.36 -6.37
N THR A 200 45.32 -1.04 -6.51
CA THR A 200 46.42 -1.89 -6.96
C THR A 200 46.23 -3.34 -6.50
N LEU A 201 46.00 -4.24 -7.46
CA LEU A 201 46.14 -5.68 -7.25
C LEU A 201 47.62 -5.97 -6.90
N PRO A 202 47.93 -6.76 -5.86
CA PRO A 202 49.29 -7.26 -5.67
C PRO A 202 49.63 -8.20 -6.83
N ALA A 203 50.75 -7.92 -7.50
CA ALA A 203 51.30 -8.73 -8.56
C ALA A 203 51.44 -10.19 -8.08
N SER A 204 50.77 -11.10 -8.79
CA SER A 204 51.02 -12.53 -8.72
C SER A 204 52.49 -12.81 -9.03
N GLN A 205 53.28 -13.17 -8.02
CA GLN A 205 54.58 -13.79 -8.24
C GLN A 205 54.35 -15.14 -8.92
N THR A 206 54.59 -15.16 -10.22
CA THR A 206 54.83 -16.38 -10.98
C THR A 206 56.33 -16.61 -10.93
N SER A 207 56.77 -17.63 -10.21
CA SER A 207 58.13 -18.16 -10.30
C SER A 207 58.05 -19.67 -10.32
N ARG A 208 58.18 -20.24 -11.53
CA ARG A 208 58.50 -21.64 -11.76
C ARG A 208 59.94 -21.91 -11.29
N ARG A 209 60.11 -22.86 -10.38
CA ARG A 209 61.02 -24.03 -10.49
C ARG A 209 60.94 -24.85 -9.22
#